data_AF-A0A2E1RX19-F1
#
_entry.id   AF-A0A2E1RX19-F1
#
_cell.length_a   1.000
_cell.length_b   1.000
_cell.length_c   1.000
_cell.angle_alpha   90.00
_cell.angle_beta   90.00
_cell.angle_gamma   90.00
#
_symmetry.space_group_name_H-M   'P 1'
#
loop_
_entity.id
_entity.type
_entity.pdbx_description
1 polymer ?
#
loop_
_entity_poly.entity_id
_entity_poly.type
_entity_poly.pdbx_seq_one_letter_code
_entity_poly.pdbx_strand_id
1 'polypeptide(L)'
;MDVIYLISAMLILSFFGALGSLDFARLIRSREVEIWNLEGWPYEYGPYRRSEAPVRFYIAIAVNSFFVLFGLCGIIMLILIYSL
;
A
#
# COMPACT_ATOMS: atom_id res chain seq x y z
N MET A 1 -16.71 -6.81 26.95
CA MET A 1 -17.12 -6.91 25.53
C MET A 1 -16.40 -5.86 24.69
N ASP A 2 -16.35 -4.60 25.12
CA ASP A 2 -15.83 -3.48 24.30
C ASP A 2 -14.33 -3.58 23.95
N VAL A 3 -13.51 -4.11 24.85
CA VAL A 3 -12.06 -4.28 24.61
C VAL A 3 -11.77 -5.27 23.48
N ILE A 4 -12.56 -6.34 23.34
CA ILE A 4 -12.39 -7.34 22.28
C ILE A 4 -12.71 -6.71 20.92
N TYR A 5 -13.77 -5.88 20.84
CA TYR A 5 -14.10 -5.16 19.61
C TYR A 5 -13.04 -4.14 19.23
N LEU A 6 -12.45 -3.45 20.21
CA LEU A 6 -11.36 -2.50 19.99
C LEU A 6 -10.10 -3.20 19.45
N ILE A 7 -9.67 -4.30 20.07
CA ILE A 7 -8.52 -5.10 19.62
C ILE A 7 -8.79 -5.65 18.21
N SER A 8 -10.00 -6.14 17.94
CA SER A 8 -10.38 -6.67 16.63
C SER A 8 -10.31 -5.58 15.55
N ALA A 9 -10.82 -4.37 15.84
CA ALA A 9 -10.73 -3.24 14.92
C ALA A 9 -9.27 -2.84 14.63
N MET A 10 -8.40 -2.87 15.64
CA MET A 10 -6.98 -2.54 15.47
C MET A 10 -6.21 -3.59 14.67
N LEU A 11 -6.53 -4.87 14.85
CA LEU A 11 -5.98 -5.95 14.03
C LEU A 11 -6.40 -5.81 12.57
N ILE A 12 -7.66 -5.44 12.31
CA ILE A 12 -8.15 -5.16 10.96
C ILE A 12 -7.38 -3.98 10.35
N LEU A 13 -7.21 -2.87 11.07
CA LEU A 13 -6.40 -1.73 10.61
C LEU A 13 -4.95 -2.15 10.27
N SER A 14 -4.33 -2.93 11.15
CA SER A 14 -2.95 -3.43 10.97
C SER A 14 -2.83 -4.33 9.73
N PHE A 15 -3.82 -5.18 9.50
CA PHE A 15 -3.89 -6.04 8.32
C PHE A 15 -4.00 -5.25 7.01
N PHE A 16 -4.86 -4.23 6.98
CA PHE A 16 -4.98 -3.35 5.81
C PHE A 16 -3.68 -2.59 5.52
N GLY A 17 -2.95 -2.16 6.55
CA GLY A 17 -1.64 -1.55 6.33
C GLY A 17 -0.56 -2.52 5.84
N ALA A 18 -0.61 -3.79 6.30
CA ALA A 18 0.27 -4.83 5.75
C ALA A 18 0.00 -5.05 4.25
N LEU A 19 -1.28 -5.14 3.85
CA LEU A 19 -1.65 -5.24 2.43
C LEU A 19 -1.18 -4.02 1.62
N GLY A 20 -1.39 -2.81 2.13
CA GLY A 20 -0.93 -1.58 1.49
C GLY A 20 0.58 -1.53 1.30
N SER A 21 1.36 -1.98 2.30
CA SER A 21 2.83 -2.05 2.18
C SER A 21 3.30 -3.07 1.14
N LEU A 22 2.61 -4.20 1.03
CA LEU A 22 2.94 -5.27 0.09
C LEU A 22 2.65 -4.85 -1.36
N ASP A 23 1.51 -4.19 -1.59
CA ASP A 23 1.19 -3.61 -2.90
C ASP A 23 2.09 -2.43 -3.25
N PHE A 24 2.47 -1.60 -2.27
CA PHE A 24 3.47 -0.55 -2.47
C PHE A 24 4.84 -1.12 -2.88
N ALA A 25 5.32 -2.18 -2.22
CA ALA A 25 6.57 -2.85 -2.58
C ALA A 25 6.52 -3.48 -3.98
N ARG A 26 5.39 -4.09 -4.35
CA ARG A 26 5.16 -4.62 -5.71
C ARG A 26 5.17 -3.51 -6.75
N LEU A 27 4.52 -2.39 -6.45
CA LEU A 27 4.40 -1.24 -7.35
C LEU A 27 5.76 -0.56 -7.60
N ILE A 28 6.60 -0.43 -6.56
CA ILE A 28 7.98 0.07 -6.71
C ILE A 28 8.80 -0.90 -7.57
N ARG A 29 8.76 -2.20 -7.27
CA ARG A 29 9.51 -3.22 -8.01
C ARG A 29 9.11 -3.26 -9.49
N SER A 30 7.81 -3.17 -9.80
CA SER A 30 7.36 -3.15 -11.19
C SER A 30 7.85 -1.92 -11.94
N ARG A 31 7.92 -0.76 -11.28
CA ARG A 31 8.42 0.48 -11.87
C ARG A 31 9.94 0.45 -12.07
N GLU A 32 10.70 -0.11 -11.13
CA GLU A 32 12.14 -0.30 -11.30
C GLU A 32 12.42 -1.19 -12.52
N VAL A 33 11.70 -2.30 -12.68
CA VAL A 33 11.83 -3.16 -13.87
C VAL A 33 11.49 -2.39 -15.17
N GLU A 34 10.48 -1.51 -15.13
CA GLU A 34 10.10 -0.68 -16.30
C GLU A 34 11.14 0.39 -16.66
N ILE A 35 11.81 1.00 -15.67
CA ILE A 35 12.85 2.03 -15.88
C ILE A 35 14.13 1.40 -16.47
N TRP A 36 14.47 0.17 -16.09
CA TRP A 36 15.69 -0.50 -16.55
C TRP A 36 15.55 -1.11 -17.96
N ASN A 37 14.33 -1.25 -18.49
CA ASN A 37 14.05 -1.88 -19.79
C ASN A 37 13.67 -0.86 -20.88
N LEU A 38 14.47 0.21 -21.00
CA LEU A 38 14.22 1.34 -21.92
C LEU A 38 14.33 0.97 -23.41
N GLU A 39 14.95 -0.16 -23.77
CA GLU A 39 15.20 -0.56 -25.17
C GLU A 39 14.14 -1.51 -25.76
N GLY A 40 13.17 -1.97 -24.98
CA GLY A 40 12.22 -3.02 -25.39
C GLY A 40 10.80 -2.55 -25.72
N TRP A 41 10.62 -1.78 -26.81
CA TRP A 41 9.38 -1.71 -27.63
C TRP A 41 8.03 -1.29 -26.97
N PRO A 42 7.02 -0.85 -27.75
CA PRO A 42 5.90 -0.06 -27.23
C PRO A 42 4.84 -0.98 -26.60
N TYR A 43 4.65 -0.88 -25.29
CA TYR A 43 3.51 -1.48 -24.61
C TYR A 43 2.23 -0.69 -24.93
N GLU A 44 1.68 -0.93 -26.12
CA GLU A 44 0.27 -0.63 -26.45
C GLU A 44 -0.68 -1.73 -25.94
N TYR A 45 -0.15 -2.87 -25.50
CA TYR A 45 -0.93 -4.04 -25.05
C TYR A 45 -0.84 -4.23 -23.54
N GLY A 46 -1.58 -3.39 -22.81
CA GLY A 46 -1.81 -3.51 -21.37
C GLY A 46 -2.72 -2.36 -20.89
N PRO A 47 -3.43 -2.49 -19.76
CA PRO A 47 -4.34 -1.44 -19.25
C PRO A 47 -3.62 -0.13 -18.82
N TYR A 48 -2.33 -0.02 -19.09
CA TYR A 48 -1.44 1.08 -18.72
C TYR A 48 -0.90 1.76 -19.97
N ARG A 49 -1.72 2.61 -20.59
CA ARG A 49 -1.25 3.55 -21.63
C ARG A 49 -0.23 4.51 -21.02
N ARG A 50 0.93 4.70 -21.67
CA ARG A 50 2.05 5.59 -21.24
C ARG A 50 1.62 7.00 -20.79
N SER A 51 0.53 7.55 -21.34
CA SER A 51 0.02 8.88 -20.98
C SER A 51 -0.83 8.91 -19.71
N GLU A 52 -1.44 7.79 -19.32
CA GLU A 52 -2.26 7.66 -18.09
C GLU A 52 -1.52 6.94 -16.96
N ALA A 53 -0.42 6.26 -17.28
CA ALA A 53 0.44 5.54 -16.35
C ALA A 53 0.96 6.38 -15.17
N PRO A 54 1.42 7.65 -15.33
CA PRO A 54 1.97 8.37 -14.19
C PRO A 54 0.89 8.76 -13.17
N VAL A 55 -0.27 9.25 -13.62
CA VAL A 55 -1.35 9.69 -12.72
C VAL A 55 -1.92 8.51 -11.93
N ARG A 56 -2.18 7.37 -12.60
CA ARG A 56 -2.66 6.14 -11.92
C ARG A 56 -1.63 5.60 -10.93
N PHE A 57 -0.33 5.70 -11.25
CA PHE A 57 0.76 5.33 -10.35
C PHE A 57 0.80 6.24 -9.10
N TYR A 58 0.70 7.56 -9.26
CA TYR A 58 0.65 8.49 -8.12
C TYR A 58 -0.59 8.27 -7.25
N ILE A 59 -1.75 7.99 -7.85
CA ILE A 59 -2.98 7.65 -7.11
C ILE A 59 -2.79 6.34 -6.35
N ALA A 60 -2.22 5.30 -6.98
CA ALA A 60 -1.94 4.03 -6.31
C ALA A 60 -0.94 4.19 -5.16
N ILE A 61 0.09 5.01 -5.32
CA ILE A 61 1.03 5.38 -4.24
C ILE A 61 0.29 6.08 -3.11
N ALA A 62 -0.53 7.09 -3.41
CA ALA A 62 -1.24 7.85 -2.41
C ALA A 62 -2.17 6.95 -1.60
N VAL A 63 -2.99 6.14 -2.26
CA VAL A 63 -3.91 5.19 -1.62
C VAL A 63 -3.15 4.17 -0.75
N ASN A 64 -2.07 3.57 -1.26
CA ASN A 64 -1.27 2.63 -0.48
C ASN A 64 -0.59 3.31 0.73
N SER A 65 -0.13 4.55 0.60
CA SER A 65 0.47 5.29 1.71
C SER A 65 -0.53 5.57 2.85
N PHE A 66 -1.80 5.83 2.52
CA PHE A 66 -2.87 5.91 3.52
C PHE A 66 -3.05 4.59 4.28
N PHE A 67 -3.09 3.45 3.56
CA PHE A 67 -3.20 2.15 4.21
C PHE A 67 -2.01 1.86 5.13
N VAL A 68 -0.78 2.16 4.72
CA VAL A 68 0.41 1.99 5.56
C VAL A 68 0.34 2.84 6.84
N LEU A 69 -0.08 4.10 6.73
CA LEU A 69 -0.30 4.98 7.88
C LEU A 69 -1.36 4.42 8.84
N PHE A 70 -2.48 3.91 8.32
CA PHE A 70 -3.51 3.27 9.13
C PHE A 70 -3.00 2.02 9.85
N GLY A 71 -2.19 1.19 9.18
CA GLY A 71 -1.60 0.02 9.83
C GLY A 71 -0.62 0.38 10.95
N LEU A 72 0.25 1.36 10.72
CA LEU A 72 1.16 1.88 11.75
C LEU A 72 0.38 2.45 12.94
N CYS A 73 -0.69 3.21 12.68
CA CYS A 73 -1.54 3.75 13.73
C CYS A 73 -2.21 2.64 14.56
N GLY A 74 -2.71 1.58 13.90
CA GLY A 74 -3.28 0.42 14.58
C GLY A 74 -2.28 -0.29 15.50
N ILE A 75 -1.04 -0.48 15.04
CA ILE A 75 0.04 -1.10 15.83
C ILE A 75 0.42 -0.20 17.04
N ILE A 76 0.60 1.11 16.82
CA ILE A 76 0.93 2.05 17.90
C ILE A 76 -0.16 2.04 18.96
N MET A 77 -1.43 2.06 18.57
CA MET A 77 -2.55 2.02 19.51
C MET A 77 -2.62 0.71 20.29
N LEU A 78 -2.34 -0.44 19.65
CA LEU A 78 -2.24 -1.73 20.34
C LEU A 78 -1.14 -1.73 21.39
N ILE A 79 0.05 -1.23 21.05
CA ILE A 79 1.18 -1.12 21.99
C ILE A 79 0.79 -0.23 23.16
N LEU A 80 0.17 0.92 22.89
CA LEU A 80 -0.20 1.90 23.91
C LEU A 80 -1.22 1.33 24.90
N ILE A 81 -2.21 0.57 24.42
CA ILE A 81 -3.18 -0.14 25.27
C ILE A 81 -2.51 -1.23 26.11
N TYR A 82 -1.56 -1.98 25.53
CA TYR A 82 -0.90 -3.07 26.25
C TYR A 82 0.13 -2.57 27.28
N SER A 83 0.61 -1.32 27.11
CA SER A 83 1.55 -0.67 28.04
C SER A 83 0.86 0.08 29.20
N LEU A 84 -0.48 0.18 29.18
CA LEU A 84 -1.30 0.85 30.18
C LEU A 84 -1.85 -0.14 31.21
#